data_AF-A4X698-F1
#
_entry.id   AF-A4X698-F1
#
_cell.length_a   1.000
_cell.length_b   1.000
_cell.length_c   1.000
_cell.angle_alpha   90.00
_cell.angle_beta   90.00
_cell.angle_gamma   90.00
#
_symmetry.space_group_name_H-M   'P 1'
#
loop_
_entity.id
_entity.type
_entity.pdbx_description
1 polymer ?
#
loop_
_entity_poly.entity_id
_entity_poly.type
_entity_poly.pdbx_seq_one_letter_code
_entity_poly.pdbx_strand_id
1 'polypeptide(L)'
;MLATGARIGEILALRWEDLNLAAERPTLTICGTLVFVKGKGFFRQPWTKSDAGYRMITLPRFAVGMLLARKVIAADNPHNAIFASRRGTWLSPNNVRRQWRQARADTDLAWVTPHTFRKTVATLIKEEADTKSATAQLGHSSEDITDTYYIAKPLQAPDVSDVLERLGADHGRTPPHPRRTTMNMDDKPGCRPQ
;
A
#
# COMPACT_ATOMS: atom_id res chain seq x y z
N MET A 1 0.52 -0.05 1.32
CA MET A 1 1.79 -0.30 0.59
C MET A 1 2.89 0.61 1.11
N LEU A 2 2.76 1.94 1.02
CA LEU A 2 3.78 2.87 1.54
C LEU A 2 4.05 2.69 3.05
N ALA A 3 3.01 2.42 3.84
CA ALA A 3 3.10 2.16 5.27
C ALA A 3 3.80 0.84 5.69
N THR A 4 4.10 -0.05 4.74
CA THR A 4 4.50 -1.42 5.09
C THR A 4 5.58 -2.01 4.20
N GLY A 5 5.70 -1.57 2.95
CA GLY A 5 6.54 -2.20 1.93
C GLY A 5 6.02 -3.56 1.44
N ALA A 6 4.85 -4.01 1.91
CA ALA A 6 4.28 -5.29 1.54
C ALA A 6 3.87 -5.35 0.06
N ARG A 7 3.92 -6.55 -0.52
CA ARG A 7 3.55 -6.78 -1.93
C ARG A 7 2.06 -6.50 -2.10
N ILE A 8 1.65 -6.02 -3.28
CA ILE A 8 0.23 -5.72 -3.55
C ILE A 8 -0.68 -6.94 -3.34
N GLY A 9 -0.21 -8.15 -3.65
CA GLY A 9 -0.96 -9.39 -3.40
C GLY A 9 -1.18 -9.68 -1.91
N GLU A 10 -0.20 -9.35 -1.07
CA GLU A 10 -0.28 -9.45 0.40
C GLU A 10 -1.28 -8.41 0.92
N ILE A 11 -1.15 -7.15 0.48
CA ILE A 11 -2.05 -6.05 0.90
C ILE A 11 -3.50 -6.31 0.53
N LEU A 12 -3.77 -6.80 -0.68
CA LEU A 12 -5.14 -7.06 -1.12
C LEU A 12 -5.72 -8.35 -0.51
N ALA A 13 -4.90 -9.19 0.13
CA ALA A 13 -5.32 -10.38 0.86
C ALA A 13 -5.63 -10.12 2.34
N LEU A 14 -5.44 -8.89 2.83
CA LEU A 14 -5.63 -8.56 4.24
C LEU A 14 -7.09 -8.60 4.66
N ARG A 15 -7.33 -9.16 5.85
CA ARG A 15 -8.62 -9.23 6.52
C ARG A 15 -8.61 -8.39 7.80
N TRP A 16 -9.78 -8.02 8.30
CA TRP A 16 -9.88 -7.24 9.54
C TRP A 16 -9.29 -7.99 10.74
N GLU A 17 -9.41 -9.32 10.77
CA GLU A 17 -8.81 -10.17 11.81
C GLU A 17 -7.28 -10.25 11.74
N ASP A 18 -6.66 -9.86 10.63
CA ASP A 18 -5.20 -9.84 10.48
C ASP A 18 -4.58 -8.58 11.14
N LEU A 19 -5.42 -7.66 11.68
CA LEU A 19 -5.01 -6.40 12.29
C LEU A 19 -5.25 -6.38 13.80
N ASN A 20 -4.29 -5.86 14.55
CA ASN A 20 -4.46 -5.49 15.96
C ASN A 20 -4.28 -3.97 16.11
N LEU A 21 -5.36 -3.22 15.84
CA LEU A 21 -5.32 -1.75 15.87
C LEU A 21 -5.48 -1.13 17.27
N ALA A 22 -5.93 -1.92 18.26
CA ALA A 22 -6.20 -1.44 19.61
C ALA A 22 -5.00 -1.61 20.56
N ALA A 23 -3.94 -2.31 20.12
CA ALA A 23 -2.70 -2.42 20.88
C ALA A 23 -1.98 -1.07 20.99
N GLU A 24 -1.16 -0.92 22.04
CA GLU A 24 -0.28 0.24 22.23
C GLU A 24 0.61 0.50 21.00
N ARG A 25 1.12 -0.58 20.41
CA ARG A 25 1.78 -0.58 19.09
C ARG A 25 0.89 -1.33 18.11
N PRO A 26 0.12 -0.63 17.26
CA PRO A 26 -0.78 -1.26 16.31
C PRO A 26 -0.02 -2.16 15.33
N THR A 27 -0.48 -3.39 15.15
CA THR A 27 0.21 -4.36 14.28
C THR A 27 -0.67 -4.87 13.15
N LEU A 28 0.01 -5.29 12.08
CA LEU A 28 -0.54 -6.03 10.96
C LEU A 28 0.23 -7.35 10.82
N THR A 29 -0.52 -8.45 10.74
CA THR A 29 0.03 -9.77 10.41
C THR A 29 -0.15 -10.04 8.91
N ILE A 30 0.95 -10.23 8.20
CA ILE A 30 0.94 -10.64 6.79
C ILE A 30 1.04 -12.15 6.76
N CYS A 31 -0.07 -12.84 6.46
CA CYS A 31 -0.16 -14.31 6.48
C CYS A 31 -0.82 -14.90 5.23
N GLY A 32 -1.03 -14.10 4.18
CA GLY A 32 -1.66 -14.58 2.96
C GLY A 32 -1.37 -13.70 1.76
N THR A 33 -1.66 -14.24 0.58
CA THR A 33 -1.49 -13.52 -0.69
C THR A 33 -2.59 -13.88 -1.66
N LEU A 34 -2.96 -12.94 -2.53
CA LEU A 34 -3.89 -13.23 -3.63
C LEU A 34 -3.19 -13.95 -4.77
N VAL A 35 -3.76 -15.08 -5.15
CA VAL A 35 -3.38 -15.86 -6.33
C VAL A 35 -4.54 -15.88 -7.32
N PHE A 36 -4.20 -15.95 -8.61
CA PHE A 36 -5.20 -16.10 -9.67
C PHE A 36 -5.25 -17.56 -10.10
N VAL A 37 -6.45 -18.14 -10.08
CA VAL A 37 -6.70 -19.49 -10.58
C VAL A 37 -7.57 -19.38 -11.82
N LYS A 38 -7.06 -19.87 -12.95
CA LYS A 38 -7.78 -19.86 -14.25
C LYS A 38 -9.15 -20.52 -14.07
N GLY A 39 -10.20 -19.84 -14.54
CA GLY A 39 -11.59 -20.32 -14.42
C GLY A 39 -12.25 -20.09 -13.04
N LYS A 40 -11.49 -19.78 -11.98
CA LYS A 40 -12.04 -19.53 -10.62
C LYS A 40 -11.86 -18.09 -10.14
N GLY A 41 -10.97 -17.32 -10.76
CA GLY A 41 -10.72 -15.92 -10.40
C GLY A 41 -9.65 -15.78 -9.31
N PHE A 42 -9.74 -14.68 -8.53
CA PHE A 42 -8.80 -14.41 -7.44
C PHE A 42 -9.21 -15.12 -6.16
N PHE A 43 -8.23 -15.77 -5.54
CA PHE A 43 -8.38 -16.50 -4.29
C PHE A 43 -7.29 -16.07 -3.32
N ARG A 44 -7.61 -16.02 -2.02
CA ARG A 44 -6.62 -15.80 -0.95
C ARG A 44 -5.98 -17.12 -0.58
N GLN A 45 -4.72 -17.29 -0.97
CA GLN A 45 -3.88 -18.34 -0.40
C GLN A 45 -3.56 -17.97 1.05
N PRO A 46 -3.88 -18.82 2.04
CA PRO A 46 -3.66 -18.53 3.46
C PRO A 46 -2.20 -18.77 3.89
N TRP A 47 -1.28 -18.79 2.93
CA TRP A 47 0.16 -18.84 3.12
C TRP A 47 0.86 -17.92 2.14
N THR A 48 2.07 -17.51 2.50
CA THR A 48 3.00 -16.88 1.57
C THR A 48 3.87 -17.95 0.91
N LYS A 49 4.39 -17.66 -0.29
CA LYS A 49 5.24 -18.62 -1.03
C LYS A 49 6.53 -19.01 -0.29
N SER A 50 6.96 -18.21 0.69
CA SER A 50 8.06 -18.52 1.60
C SER A 50 7.68 -18.15 3.03
N ASP A 51 8.31 -18.78 4.01
CA ASP A 51 8.09 -18.53 5.44
C ASP A 51 8.38 -17.08 5.84
N ALA A 52 9.36 -16.43 5.19
CA ALA A 52 9.65 -15.02 5.43
C ALA A 52 8.50 -14.07 5.02
N GLY A 53 7.57 -14.54 4.19
CA GLY A 53 6.35 -13.79 3.91
C GLY A 53 5.41 -13.72 5.12
N TYR A 54 5.47 -14.70 6.03
CA TYR A 54 4.67 -14.73 7.25
C TYR A 54 5.33 -13.92 8.37
N ARG A 55 4.82 -12.69 8.57
CA ARG A 55 5.44 -11.73 9.49
C ARG A 55 4.43 -10.79 10.12
N MET A 56 4.76 -10.28 11.29
CA MET A 56 4.03 -9.20 11.94
C MET A 56 4.84 -7.91 11.84
N ILE A 57 4.17 -6.80 11.50
CA ILE A 57 4.78 -5.49 11.38
C ILE A 57 4.01 -4.47 12.21
N THR A 58 4.72 -3.53 12.82
CA THR A 58 4.10 -2.38 13.47
C THR A 58 3.67 -1.36 12.42
N LEU A 59 2.47 -0.79 12.57
CA LEU A 59 1.90 0.16 11.63
C LEU A 59 2.20 1.61 12.06
N PRO A 60 2.62 2.48 11.12
CA PRO A 60 2.69 3.92 11.38
C PRO A 60 1.27 4.51 11.55
N ARG A 61 1.17 5.65 12.23
CA ARG A 61 -0.12 6.24 12.63
C ARG A 61 -0.96 6.64 11.43
N PHE A 62 -0.34 7.16 10.36
CA PHE A 62 -1.10 7.51 9.15
C PHE A 62 -1.80 6.28 8.53
N ALA A 63 -1.21 5.08 8.66
CA ALA A 63 -1.82 3.85 8.19
C ALA A 63 -2.98 3.43 9.08
N VAL A 64 -2.83 3.57 10.40
CA VAL A 64 -3.89 3.32 11.37
C VAL A 64 -5.08 4.24 11.11
N GLY A 65 -4.84 5.54 10.94
CA GLY A 65 -5.89 6.52 10.61
C GLY A 65 -6.64 6.16 9.32
N MET A 66 -5.92 5.79 8.26
CA MET A 66 -6.52 5.33 7.01
C MET A 66 -7.36 4.06 7.20
N LEU A 67 -6.86 3.08 7.97
CA LEU A 67 -7.57 1.82 8.23
C LEU A 67 -8.83 2.03 9.07
N LEU A 68 -8.77 2.90 10.09
CA LEU A 68 -9.94 3.24 10.92
C LEU A 68 -11.00 3.98 10.09
N ALA A 69 -10.61 4.99 9.31
CA ALA A 69 -11.54 5.70 8.42
C ALA A 69 -12.19 4.74 7.41
N ARG A 70 -11.41 3.80 6.89
CA ARG A 70 -11.91 2.74 6.00
C ARG A 70 -12.89 1.80 6.71
N LYS A 71 -12.63 1.42 7.97
CA LYS A 71 -13.47 0.51 8.75
C LYS A 71 -14.89 1.06 8.94
N VAL A 72 -15.02 2.37 9.13
CA VAL A 72 -16.32 3.06 9.29
C VAL A 72 -17.22 2.91 8.07
N ILE A 73 -16.64 2.93 6.86
CA ILE A 73 -17.39 2.85 5.60
C ILE A 73 -17.34 1.47 4.94
N ALA A 74 -16.72 0.49 5.60
CA ALA A 74 -16.57 -0.84 5.04
C ALA A 74 -17.90 -1.58 5.05
N ALA A 75 -18.30 -2.11 3.90
CA ALA A 75 -19.39 -3.06 3.84
C ALA A 75 -18.88 -4.46 4.23
N ASP A 76 -19.75 -5.21 4.92
CA ASP A 76 -19.50 -6.61 5.22
C ASP A 76 -19.31 -7.40 3.91
N ASN A 77 -18.40 -8.38 3.96
CA ASN A 77 -18.15 -9.26 2.84
C ASN A 77 -17.80 -10.67 3.33
N PRO A 78 -18.05 -11.72 2.53
CA PRO A 78 -17.86 -13.11 2.94
C PRO A 78 -16.42 -13.49 3.32
N HIS A 79 -15.45 -12.64 3.02
CA HIS A 79 -14.03 -12.90 3.26
C HIS A 79 -13.46 -12.12 4.44
N ASN A 80 -14.26 -11.29 5.11
CA ASN A 80 -13.79 -10.33 6.11
C ASN A 80 -12.65 -9.43 5.58
N ALA A 81 -12.61 -9.20 4.26
CA ALA A 81 -11.53 -8.53 3.57
C ALA A 81 -11.57 -7.01 3.78
N ILE A 82 -10.41 -6.41 4.03
CA ILE A 82 -10.28 -4.95 4.17
C ILE A 82 -10.49 -4.29 2.79
N PHE A 83 -9.89 -4.87 1.75
CA PHE A 83 -9.92 -4.36 0.38
C PHE A 83 -10.78 -5.25 -0.51
N ALA A 84 -12.10 -5.19 -0.31
CA ALA A 84 -13.08 -5.90 -1.13
C ALA A 84 -13.57 -5.05 -2.32
N SER A 85 -14.03 -5.73 -3.37
CA SER A 85 -14.82 -5.11 -4.44
C SER A 85 -16.22 -4.74 -3.93
N ARG A 86 -16.96 -3.92 -4.69
CA ARG A 86 -18.37 -3.63 -4.39
C ARG A 86 -19.27 -4.87 -4.32
N ARG A 87 -18.84 -5.99 -4.91
CA ARG A 87 -19.54 -7.29 -4.89
C ARG A 87 -19.06 -8.19 -3.75
N GLY A 88 -18.23 -7.70 -2.84
CA GLY A 88 -17.66 -8.49 -1.73
C GLY A 88 -16.54 -9.45 -2.14
N THR A 89 -16.08 -9.43 -3.40
CA THR A 89 -15.01 -10.32 -3.89
C THR A 89 -13.62 -9.72 -3.64
N TRP A 90 -12.58 -10.57 -3.66
CA TRP A 90 -11.19 -10.12 -3.72
C TRP A 90 -10.95 -9.16 -4.90
N LEU A 91 -10.19 -8.08 -4.65
CA LEU A 91 -9.77 -7.16 -5.70
C LEU A 91 -8.68 -7.78 -6.57
N SER A 92 -8.80 -7.60 -7.88
CA SER A 92 -7.73 -7.96 -8.80
C SER A 92 -6.54 -7.00 -8.65
N PRO A 93 -5.32 -7.51 -8.36
CA PRO A 93 -4.10 -6.69 -8.37
C PRO A 93 -3.88 -5.99 -9.71
N ASN A 94 -4.29 -6.58 -10.83
CA ASN A 94 -4.16 -5.99 -12.16
C ASN A 94 -5.13 -4.81 -12.35
N ASN A 95 -6.37 -4.93 -11.86
CA ASN A 95 -7.31 -3.82 -11.89
C ASN A 95 -6.85 -2.67 -11.00
N VAL A 96 -6.33 -2.97 -9.80
CA VAL A 96 -5.78 -1.94 -8.90
C VAL A 96 -4.57 -1.25 -9.55
N ARG A 97 -3.66 -1.99 -10.19
CA ARG A 97 -2.54 -1.40 -10.96
C ARG A 97 -3.01 -0.50 -12.10
N ARG A 98 -4.07 -0.91 -12.82
CA ARG A 98 -4.63 -0.10 -13.91
C ARG A 98 -5.26 1.18 -13.38
N GLN A 99 -6.09 1.09 -12.34
CA GLN A 99 -6.70 2.26 -11.69
C GLN A 99 -5.64 3.21 -11.14
N TRP A 100 -4.60 2.66 -10.48
CA TRP A 100 -3.47 3.44 -10.00
C TRP A 100 -2.76 4.18 -11.13
N ARG A 101 -2.49 3.52 -12.26
CA ARG A 101 -1.89 4.14 -13.45
C ARG A 101 -2.76 5.29 -13.97
N GLN A 102 -4.06 5.08 -14.08
CA GLN A 102 -5.00 6.12 -14.53
C GLN A 102 -5.02 7.31 -13.59
N ALA A 103 -5.06 7.09 -12.27
CA ALA A 103 -5.10 8.14 -11.26
C ALA A 103 -3.84 9.05 -11.26
N ARG A 104 -2.76 8.65 -11.92
CA ARG A 104 -1.50 9.43 -11.97
C ARG A 104 -1.01 9.69 -13.40
N ALA A 105 -1.85 9.43 -14.39
CA ALA A 105 -1.44 9.59 -15.79
C ALA A 105 -1.02 11.04 -16.09
N ASP A 106 -1.71 12.01 -15.49
CA ASP A 106 -1.52 13.44 -15.72
C ASP A 106 -0.78 14.14 -14.55
N THR A 107 0.08 13.40 -13.85
CA THR A 107 0.89 13.94 -12.75
C THR A 107 2.35 13.56 -12.92
N ASP A 108 3.25 14.28 -12.23
CA ASP A 108 4.68 13.96 -12.18
C ASP A 108 4.99 12.60 -11.52
N LEU A 109 3.95 11.89 -11.06
CA LEU A 109 4.04 10.59 -10.43
C LEU A 109 3.70 9.44 -11.40
N ALA A 110 3.56 9.68 -12.71
CA ALA A 110 3.24 8.66 -13.70
C ALA A 110 4.17 7.43 -13.62
N TRP A 111 5.45 7.63 -13.28
CA TRP A 111 6.48 6.60 -13.14
C TRP A 111 6.33 5.72 -11.86
N VAL A 112 5.54 6.14 -10.86
CA VAL A 112 5.45 5.46 -9.55
C VAL A 112 4.63 4.15 -9.61
N THR A 113 5.29 3.01 -9.62
CA THR A 113 4.58 1.71 -9.60
C THR A 113 4.35 1.21 -8.16
N PRO A 114 3.51 0.17 -7.94
CA PRO A 114 3.47 -0.52 -6.65
C PRO A 114 4.83 -1.04 -6.18
N HIS A 115 5.72 -1.38 -7.11
CA HIS A 115 7.07 -1.81 -6.79
C HIS A 115 7.95 -0.64 -6.32
N THR A 116 7.69 0.58 -6.81
CA THR A 116 8.34 1.81 -6.33
C THR A 116 8.13 1.99 -4.83
N PHE A 117 6.90 1.81 -4.32
CA PHE A 117 6.63 1.90 -2.88
C PHE A 117 7.49 0.96 -2.04
N ARG A 118 7.65 -0.28 -2.51
CA ARG A 118 8.48 -1.27 -1.82
C ARG A 118 9.94 -0.86 -1.79
N LYS A 119 10.47 -0.33 -2.90
CA LYS A 119 11.83 0.22 -2.96
C LYS A 119 12.00 1.41 -2.03
N THR A 120 11.07 2.37 -2.04
CA THR A 120 11.09 3.54 -1.14
C THR A 120 11.15 3.12 0.32
N VAL A 121 10.29 2.18 0.73
CA VAL A 121 10.28 1.65 2.10
C VAL A 121 11.60 0.93 2.44
N ALA A 122 12.12 0.12 1.52
CA ALA A 122 13.38 -0.59 1.70
C ALA A 122 14.55 0.37 1.96
N THR A 123 14.67 1.38 1.10
CA THR A 123 15.74 2.38 1.14
C THR A 123 15.65 3.19 2.42
N LEU A 124 14.47 3.71 2.75
CA LEU A 124 14.28 4.53 3.94
C LEU A 124 14.63 3.77 5.23
N ILE A 125 14.17 2.53 5.38
CA ILE A 125 14.50 1.72 6.56
C ILE A 125 16.00 1.40 6.60
N LYS A 126 16.61 1.12 5.44
CA LYS A 126 18.05 0.83 5.38
C LYS A 126 18.88 2.03 5.81
N GLU A 127 18.48 3.25 5.42
CA GLU A 127 19.18 4.50 5.73
C GLU A 127 19.02 4.90 7.20
N GLU A 128 17.84 4.69 7.78
CA GLU A 128 17.51 5.18 9.14
C GLU A 128 17.66 4.12 10.23
N ALA A 129 17.69 2.84 9.85
CA ALA A 129 17.92 1.72 10.76
C ALA A 129 19.06 0.85 10.24
N ASP A 130 18.75 -0.27 9.59
CA ASP A 130 19.77 -1.14 9.00
C ASP A 130 19.17 -2.06 7.91
N THR A 131 20.06 -2.76 7.20
CA THR A 131 19.68 -3.70 6.13
C THR A 131 18.88 -4.90 6.65
N LYS A 132 19.12 -5.33 7.90
CA LYS A 132 18.43 -6.48 8.51
C LYS A 132 16.97 -6.14 8.80
N SER A 133 16.70 -4.95 9.32
CA SER A 133 15.38 -4.38 9.58
C SER A 133 14.60 -4.19 8.30
N ALA A 134 15.24 -3.67 7.24
CA ALA A 134 14.62 -3.59 5.92
C ALA A 134 14.26 -4.98 5.37
N THR A 135 15.14 -5.96 5.52
CA THR A 135 14.91 -7.35 5.06
C THR A 135 13.74 -8.00 5.81
N ALA A 136 13.71 -7.87 7.14
CA ALA A 136 12.63 -8.37 7.99
C ALA A 136 11.28 -7.70 7.68
N GLN A 137 11.25 -6.37 7.54
CA GLN A 137 10.04 -5.63 7.17
C GLN A 137 9.45 -6.10 5.84
N LEU A 138 10.32 -6.37 4.86
CA LEU A 138 9.91 -6.73 3.51
C LEU A 138 9.55 -8.20 3.37
N GLY A 139 9.97 -9.06 4.29
CA GLY A 139 9.78 -10.51 4.19
C GLY A 139 10.54 -11.10 3.01
N HIS A 140 11.82 -10.76 2.88
CA HIS A 140 12.73 -11.46 1.98
C HIS A 140 13.28 -12.69 2.69
N SER A 141 12.99 -13.89 2.18
CA SER A 141 13.77 -15.09 2.47
C SER A 141 14.89 -15.17 1.43
N SER A 142 16.11 -15.54 1.84
CA SER A 142 16.97 -16.31 0.94
C SER A 142 16.18 -17.56 0.49
N GLU A 143 16.25 -17.94 -0.78
CA GLU A 143 15.39 -18.93 -1.45
C GLU A 143 15.39 -20.37 -0.87
N ASP A 144 16.04 -20.63 0.28
CA ASP A 144 16.41 -21.96 0.75
C ASP A 144 15.76 -22.39 2.09
N ILE A 145 14.50 -22.00 2.34
CA ILE A 145 13.73 -22.64 3.42
C ILE A 145 12.41 -23.12 2.85
N THR A 146 12.44 -24.37 2.40
CA THR A 146 11.25 -25.19 2.21
C THR A 146 11.09 -25.98 3.50
N ASP A 147 10.21 -25.55 4.41
CA ASP A 147 9.76 -26.47 5.45
C ASP A 147 8.30 -26.23 5.86
N THR A 148 7.51 -27.25 5.54
CA THR A 148 6.32 -27.77 6.21
C THR A 148 5.48 -26.82 7.08
N TYR A 149 4.26 -26.58 6.60
CA TYR A 149 3.18 -25.89 7.29
C TYR A 149 2.84 -26.54 8.64
N TYR A 150 3.24 -25.90 9.74
CA TYR A 150 2.66 -26.00 11.08
C TYR A 150 2.75 -24.63 11.75
N ILE A 151 1.96 -24.43 12.82
CA ILE A 151 1.68 -23.16 13.52
C ILE A 151 2.96 -22.49 14.07
N ALA A 152 3.77 -21.89 13.21
CA ALA A 152 4.83 -20.98 13.61
C ALA A 152 4.17 -19.65 14.01
N LYS A 153 4.58 -19.06 15.13
CA LYS A 153 4.22 -17.68 15.44
C LYS A 153 4.81 -16.78 14.34
N PRO A 154 4.08 -15.75 13.86
CA PRO A 154 4.64 -14.82 12.87
C PRO A 154 5.91 -14.18 13.43
N LEU A 155 6.96 -14.11 12.62
CA LEU A 155 8.16 -13.38 13.02
C LEU A 155 7.83 -11.89 13.14
N GLN A 156 8.06 -11.31 14.30
CA GLN A 156 7.92 -9.87 14.51
C GLN A 156 9.08 -9.16 13.81
N ALA A 157 8.77 -8.34 12.81
CA ALA A 157 9.77 -7.43 12.24
C ALA A 157 10.14 -6.35 13.28
N PRO A 158 11.39 -5.85 13.25
CA PRO A 158 11.77 -4.70 14.06
C PRO A 158 10.78 -3.55 13.89
N ASP A 159 10.50 -2.83 14.97
CA ASP A 159 9.61 -1.70 14.90
C ASP A 159 10.27 -0.54 14.15
N VAL A 160 9.78 -0.28 12.94
CA VAL A 160 10.21 0.80 12.06
C VAL A 160 9.07 1.79 11.78
N SER A 161 8.02 1.76 12.61
CA SER A 161 6.82 2.58 12.40
C SER A 161 7.13 4.08 12.42
N ASP A 162 8.00 4.54 13.33
CA ASP A 162 8.44 5.94 13.40
C ASP A 162 9.21 6.39 12.13
N VAL A 163 10.04 5.49 11.58
CA VAL A 163 10.74 5.74 10.31
C VAL A 163 9.72 5.89 9.18
N LEU A 164 8.73 5.00 9.12
CA LEU A 164 7.70 5.01 8.07
C LEU A 164 6.70 6.16 8.23
N GLU A 165 6.50 6.69 9.43
CA GLU A 165 5.63 7.84 9.71
C GLU A 165 5.99 9.05 8.85
N ARG A 166 7.30 9.23 8.56
CA ARG A 166 7.82 10.31 7.70
C ARG A 166 7.22 10.30 6.29
N LEU A 167 6.76 9.15 5.81
CA LEU A 167 6.13 9.00 4.49
C LEU A 167 4.65 9.47 4.47
N GLY A 168 4.03 9.65 5.63
CA GLY A 168 2.66 10.16 5.76
C GLY A 168 2.55 11.60 6.25
N ALA A 169 3.65 12.17 6.77
CA ALA A 169 3.66 13.47 7.45
C ALA A 169 3.53 14.70 6.51
N ASP A 170 3.62 14.53 5.19
CA ASP A 170 3.70 15.66 4.25
C ASP A 170 2.36 16.10 3.64
N HIS A 171 1.23 15.61 4.15
CA HIS A 171 -0.10 15.95 3.63
C HIS A 171 -0.65 17.32 4.09
N GLY A 172 0.17 18.17 4.70
CA GLY A 172 -0.19 19.51 5.17
C GLY A 172 0.13 20.68 4.23
N ARG A 173 0.88 20.48 3.14
CA ARG A 173 1.14 21.54 2.14
C ARG A 173 0.27 21.32 0.91
N THR A 174 -0.84 22.04 0.82
CA THR A 174 -1.51 22.25 -0.47
C THR A 174 -0.56 23.06 -1.38
N PRO A 175 -0.12 22.55 -2.53
CA PRO A 175 0.61 23.39 -3.48
C PRO A 175 -0.34 24.49 -3.99
N PRO A 176 0.12 25.75 -4.11
CA PRO A 176 -0.73 26.84 -4.58
C PRO A 176 -1.22 26.51 -5.99
N HIS A 177 -2.54 26.45 -6.14
CA HIS A 177 -3.15 26.28 -7.45
C HIS A 177 -2.74 27.48 -8.33
N PRO A 178 -2.20 27.28 -9.54
CA PRO A 178 -1.88 28.40 -10.42
C PRO A 178 -3.20 29.10 -10.74
N ARG A 179 -3.29 30.39 -10.37
CA ARG A 179 -4.44 31.23 -10.71
C ARG A 179 -4.59 31.21 -12.23
N ARG A 180 -5.72 30.69 -12.72
CA ARG A 180 -6.16 30.91 -14.10
C ARG A 180 -6.25 32.42 -14.29
N THR A 181 -5.25 32.97 -14.99
CA THR A 181 -5.36 34.33 -15.52
C THR A 181 -6.41 34.23 -16.62
N THR A 182 -7.61 34.73 -16.36
CA THR A 182 -8.56 35.06 -17.43
C THR A 182 -7.88 36.11 -18.30
N MET A 183 -7.35 35.68 -19.44
CA MET A 183 -7.03 36.60 -20.53
C MET A 183 -8.35 37.23 -20.96
N ASN A 184 -8.52 38.53 -20.66
CA ASN A 184 -9.55 39.34 -21.26
C ASN A 184 -9.30 39.38 -22.77
N MET A 185 -10.21 38.80 -23.54
CA MET A 185 -10.29 38.97 -24.99
C MET A 185 -10.92 40.34 -25.27
N ASP A 186 -10.18 41.42 -25.07
CA ASP A 186 -10.55 42.76 -25.57
C ASP A 186 -9.30 43.63 -25.60
N ASP A 187 -8.35 43.31 -26.49
CA ASP A 187 -7.37 44.27 -26.98
C ASP A 187 -6.78 43.79 -28.32
N LYS A 188 -7.46 44.17 -29.41
CA LYS A 188 -6.96 44.02 -30.78
C LYS A 188 -6.45 45.40 -31.25
N PRO A 189 -5.15 45.60 -31.44
CA PRO A 189 -4.66 46.86 -31.99
C PRO A 189 -4.77 46.88 -33.53
N GLY A 190 -5.63 47.79 -34.02
CA GLY A 190 -5.31 48.74 -35.09
C GLY A 190 -5.16 48.24 -36.53
N CYS A 191 -6.19 48.46 -37.34
CA CYS A 191 -6.03 48.72 -38.78
C CYS A 191 -6.31 50.22 -39.01
N ARG A 192 -5.31 50.99 -39.45
CA ARG A 192 -5.47 52.38 -39.91
C ARG A 192 -5.61 52.42 -41.44
N PRO A 193 -6.40 53.34 -42.00
CA PRO A 193 -6.68 53.39 -43.43
C PRO A 193 -5.61 54.15 -44.22
N GLN A 194 -5.51 53.84 -45.51
CA GLN A 194 -5.21 54.81 -46.56
C GLN A 194 -6.49 55.07 -47.34
#